data_AF-A0A2D6LW16-F1
#
_entry.id   AF-A0A2D6LW16-F1
#
_cell.length_a   1.000
_cell.length_b   1.000
_cell.length_c   1.000
_cell.angle_alpha   90.00
_cell.angle_beta   90.00
_cell.angle_gamma   90.00
#
_symmetry.space_group_name_H-M   'P 1'
#
loop_
_entity.id
_entity.type
_entity.pdbx_description
1 polymer ?
#
loop_
_entity_poly.entity_id
_entity_poly.type
_entity_poly.pdbx_seq_one_letter_code
_entity_poly.pdbx_strand_id
1 'polypeptide(L)' 'MARMHSRKKGKSSSTRPISKKKQNWLSYTSQEIEQIIIKLAKENSPSEIGL' A
#
# COMPACT_ATOMS: atom_id res chain seq x y z
N MET A 1 -16.48 -4.83 0.27
CA MET A 1 -15.84 -6.14 0.20
C MET A 1 -16.90 -7.19 0.51
N ALA A 2 -17.08 -8.16 -0.38
CA ALA A 2 -17.94 -9.31 -0.11
C ALA A 2 -17.10 -10.41 0.53
N ARG A 3 -17.68 -11.15 1.48
CA ARG A 3 -17.04 -12.31 2.09
C ARG A 3 -17.34 -13.56 1.26
N MET A 4 -16.36 -14.45 1.11
CA MET A 4 -16.44 -15.69 0.32
C MET A 4 -17.65 -16.57 0.71
N HIS A 5 -17.96 -16.67 2.00
CA HIS A 5 -19.11 -17.44 2.52
C HIS A 5 -20.29 -16.57 2.94
N SER A 6 -20.46 -15.40 2.32
CA SER A 6 -21.67 -14.58 2.51
C SER A 6 -22.44 -14.47 1.21
N ARG A 7 -23.77 -14.61 1.25
CA ARG A 7 -24.65 -14.40 0.08
C ARG A 7 -24.73 -12.91 -0.35
N LYS A 8 -23.88 -12.05 0.18
CA LYS A 8 -23.86 -10.60 -0.07
C LYS A 8 -22.94 -10.28 -1.27
N LYS A 9 -23.31 -9.27 -2.07
CA LYS A 9 -22.58 -8.87 -3.30
C LYS A 9 -21.81 -7.55 -3.15
N GLY A 10 -21.24 -7.28 -1.96
CA GLY A 10 -20.59 -6.00 -1.66
C GLY A 10 -19.33 -5.75 -2.51
N LYS A 11 -19.27 -4.61 -3.21
CA LYS A 11 -18.11 -4.17 -4.00
C LYS A 11 -17.45 -2.98 -3.32
N SER A 12 -16.28 -3.20 -2.72
CA SER A 12 -15.43 -2.12 -2.20
C SER A 12 -14.00 -2.61 -2.24
N SER A 13 -13.16 -1.89 -2.96
CA SER A 13 -11.73 -2.14 -3.18
C SER A 13 -11.02 -0.81 -3.41
N SER A 14 -9.74 -0.72 -3.05
CA SER A 14 -8.93 0.45 -3.39
C SER A 14 -8.78 0.58 -4.91
N THR A 15 -8.99 1.77 -5.45
CA THR A 15 -8.81 2.07 -6.87
C THR A 15 -7.49 2.83 -7.04
N ARG A 16 -6.54 2.22 -7.75
CA ARG A 16 -5.22 2.84 -7.97
C ARG A 16 -5.35 4.04 -8.92
N PRO A 17 -4.59 5.13 -8.70
CA PRO A 17 -4.59 6.26 -9.62
C PRO A 17 -4.05 5.85 -11.00
N ILE A 18 -4.51 6.54 -12.05
CA ILE A 18 -4.09 6.27 -13.43
C ILE A 18 -2.61 6.59 -13.66
N SER A 19 -2.11 7.63 -12.98
CA SER A 19 -0.72 8.05 -13.05
C SER A 19 0.12 7.30 -12.01
N LYS A 20 1.19 6.67 -12.48
CA LYS A 20 2.21 6.03 -11.63
C LYS A 20 3.37 6.95 -11.30
N LYS A 21 3.32 8.22 -11.74
CA LYS A 21 4.41 9.17 -11.50
C LYS A 21 4.40 9.64 -10.06
N LYS A 22 5.59 9.79 -9.50
CA LYS A 22 5.82 10.43 -8.21
C LYS A 22 5.29 11.87 -8.25
N GLN A 23 4.48 12.25 -7.28
CA GLN A 23 4.00 13.61 -7.14
C GLN A 23 5.14 14.53 -6.67
N ASN A 24 5.15 15.78 -7.16
CA ASN A 24 6.24 16.75 -6.95
C ASN A 24 6.48 17.15 -5.48
N TRP A 25 5.49 17.01 -4.61
CA TRP A 25 5.60 17.33 -3.18
C TRP A 25 6.24 16.21 -2.36
N LEU A 26 6.47 15.04 -2.96
CA LEU A 26 7.19 13.96 -2.31
C LEU A 26 8.69 14.17 -2.54
N SER A 27 9.44 14.51 -1.49
CA SER A 27 10.89 14.75 -1.60
C SER A 27 11.74 13.48 -1.49
N TYR A 28 11.18 12.39 -0.95
CA TYR A 28 11.93 11.15 -0.67
C TYR A 28 12.50 10.49 -1.92
N THR A 29 13.75 10.06 -1.84
CA THR A 29 14.39 9.27 -2.89
C THR A 29 14.07 7.77 -2.72
N SER A 30 14.26 6.98 -3.78
CA SER A 30 14.03 5.54 -3.72
C SER A 30 14.89 4.85 -2.65
N GLN A 31 16.13 5.31 -2.47
CA GLN A 31 17.08 4.73 -1.51
C GLN A 31 16.62 4.94 -0.05
N GLU A 32 16.12 6.13 0.28
CA GLU A 32 15.59 6.43 1.61
C GLU A 32 14.36 5.56 1.93
N ILE A 33 13.48 5.36 0.94
CA ILE A 33 12.29 4.52 1.08
C ILE A 33 12.68 3.05 1.33
N GLU A 34 13.66 2.53 0.59
CA GLU A 34 14.16 1.16 0.79
C GLU A 34 14.74 0.95 2.19
N GLN A 35 15.49 1.93 2.72
CA GLN A 35 16.00 1.86 4.08
C GLN A 35 14.89 1.85 5.14
N ILE A 36 13.85 2.66 4.94
CA ILE A 36 12.67 2.68 5.81
C ILE A 36 11.95 1.33 5.77
N ILE A 37 11.76 0.75 4.58
CA ILE A 37 11.14 -0.57 4.41
C ILE A 37 11.95 -1.64 5.13
N ILE A 38 13.28 -1.67 4.96
CA ILE A 38 14.14 -2.67 5.63
C ILE A 38 14.08 -2.53 7.15
N LYS A 39 14.02 -1.29 7.66
CA LYS A 39 13.88 -1.03 9.10
C LYS A 39 12.54 -1.56 9.61
N LEU A 40 11.44 -1.24 8.93
CA LEU A 40 10.08 -1.65 9.34
C LEU A 40 9.80 -3.14 9.13
N ALA A 41 10.45 -3.77 8.15
CA ALA A 41 10.31 -5.21 7.85
C ALA A 41 10.81 -6.12 8.98
N LYS A 42 11.62 -5.60 9.91
CA LYS A 42 12.03 -6.34 11.10
C LYS A 42 10.93 -6.46 12.14
N GLU A 43 9.97 -5.54 12.12
CA GLU A 43 8.96 -5.38 13.17
C GLU A 43 7.54 -5.69 12.67
N ASN A 44 7.25 -5.44 11.39
CA ASN A 44 5.90 -5.46 10.85
C ASN A 44 5.77 -6.33 9.59
N SER A 45 4.54 -6.70 9.26
CA SER A 45 4.22 -7.45 8.05
C SER A 45 4.18 -6.54 6.81
N PRO A 46 4.39 -7.06 5.58
CA PRO A 46 4.38 -6.25 4.35
C PRO A 46 3.09 -5.46 4.13
N SER A 47 1.96 -6.01 4.56
CA SER A 47 0.64 -5.36 4.46
C SER A 47 0.52 -4.14 5.39
N GLU A 48 1.21 -4.15 6.53
CA GLU A 48 1.25 -3.04 7.48
C GLU A 48 2.27 -1.97 7.07
N ILE A 49 3.34 -2.36 6.39
CA ILE A 49 4.34 -1.41 5.87
C ILE A 49 3.78 -0.59 4.70
N GLY A 50 2.92 -1.19 3.89
CA GLY A 50 2.29 -0.54 2.72
C GLY A 50 0.94 0.11 2.99
N LEU A 51 0.51 0.17 4.25
CA LEU A 51 -0.73 0.83 4.69
C LEU A 51 -0.58 2.36 4.62
#